data_AF-A0A0L6JSP9-F1
#
_entry.id   AF-A0A0L6JSP9-F1
#
_cell.length_a   1.000
_cell.length_b   1.000
_cell.length_c   1.000
_cell.angle_alpha   90.00
_cell.angle_beta   90.00
_cell.angle_gamma   90.00
#
_symmetry.space_group_name_H-M   'P 1'
#
loop_
_entity.id
_entity.type
_entity.pdbx_description
1 polymer ?
#
loop_
_entity_poly.entity_id
_entity_poly.type
_entity_poly.pdbx_seq_one_letter_code
_entity_poly.pdbx_strand_id
1 'polypeptide(L)'
;MGANSYINKSILGESVIIGDDVKIGVGEVVENELKPAIYYSGITVVGESSYVPDGAELGKNVVIDRFVTTDDYCSLNVPSGKSVFKGGVCD
;
A
#
# COMPACT_ATOMS: atom_id res chain seq x y z
N MET A 1 10.14 -3.11 -9.84
CA MET A 1 10.43 -2.52 -8.52
C MET A 1 11.64 -1.65 -8.67
N GLY A 2 11.60 -0.44 -8.09
CA GLY A 2 12.74 0.45 -8.03
C GLY A 2 13.85 -0.05 -7.10
N ALA A 3 14.97 0.66 -7.13
CA ALA A 3 16.12 0.45 -6.26
C ALA A 3 15.80 0.84 -4.81
N ASN A 4 16.53 0.24 -3.86
CA ASN A 4 16.39 0.48 -2.41
C ASN A 4 15.00 0.22 -1.82
N SER A 5 14.13 -0.45 -2.57
CA SER A 5 12.77 -0.76 -2.13
C SER A 5 12.72 -2.04 -1.28
N TYR A 6 11.93 -2.00 -0.22
CA TYR A 6 11.72 -3.07 0.75
C TYR A 6 10.25 -3.53 0.71
N ILE A 7 10.03 -4.82 0.52
CA ILE A 7 8.68 -5.41 0.50
C ILE A 7 8.62 -6.55 1.50
N ASN A 8 7.72 -6.46 2.47
CA ASN A 8 7.52 -7.50 3.47
C ASN A 8 6.06 -7.92 3.55
N LYS A 9 5.84 -9.25 3.59
CA LYS A 9 4.52 -9.86 3.83
C LYS A 9 3.40 -9.18 3.01
N SER A 10 3.63 -9.06 1.71
CA SER A 10 2.76 -8.28 0.81
C SER A 10 2.29 -9.09 -0.38
N ILE A 11 1.10 -8.78 -0.87
CA ILE A 11 0.50 -9.34 -2.09
C ILE A 11 0.46 -8.21 -3.11
N LEU A 12 1.15 -8.39 -4.24
CA LEU A 12 1.15 -7.44 -5.35
C LEU A 12 0.37 -8.03 -6.51
N GLY A 13 -0.60 -7.26 -7.03
CA GLY A 13 -1.37 -7.61 -8.20
C GLY A 13 -0.57 -7.55 -9.50
N GLU A 14 -1.23 -7.86 -10.61
CA GLU A 14 -0.63 -7.79 -11.94
C GLU A 14 -0.37 -6.33 -12.36
N SER A 15 0.69 -6.11 -13.15
CA SER A 15 1.05 -4.78 -13.68
C SER A 15 1.24 -3.70 -12.62
N VAL A 16 1.59 -4.09 -11.39
CA VAL A 16 1.96 -3.16 -10.32
C VAL A 16 3.36 -2.62 -10.55
N ILE A 17 3.49 -1.30 -10.45
CA ILE A 17 4.77 -0.60 -10.55
C ILE A 17 5.12 -0.06 -9.16
N ILE A 18 6.31 -0.40 -8.68
CA ILE A 18 6.85 0.08 -7.42
C ILE A 18 8.03 0.99 -7.75
N GLY A 19 7.99 2.23 -7.27
CA GLY A 19 9.06 3.22 -7.37
C GLY A 19 10.33 2.87 -6.59
N ASP A 20 11.26 3.82 -6.57
CA ASP A 20 12.52 3.76 -5.82
C ASP A 20 12.31 4.13 -4.35
N ASP A 21 13.14 3.59 -3.45
CA ASP A 21 13.12 3.89 -2.00
C ASP A 21 11.75 3.63 -1.31
N VAL A 22 10.97 2.70 -1.85
CA VAL A 22 9.64 2.34 -1.33
C VAL A 22 9.73 1.30 -0.23
N LYS A 23 8.96 1.43 0.85
CA LYS A 23 8.85 0.41 1.89
C LYS A 23 7.42 -0.07 2.05
N ILE A 24 7.19 -1.37 1.98
CA ILE A 24 5.86 -1.99 2.07
C ILE A 24 5.84 -3.02 3.20
N GLY A 25 4.80 -2.97 4.03
CA GLY A 25 4.63 -3.87 5.17
C GLY A 25 5.49 -3.48 6.37
N VAL A 26 5.77 -2.19 6.54
CA VAL A 26 6.54 -1.66 7.67
C VAL A 26 5.65 -1.30 8.87
N GLY A 27 6.25 -1.06 10.04
CA GLY A 27 5.52 -0.66 11.24
C GLY A 27 4.78 -1.80 11.95
N GLU A 28 3.79 -1.40 12.75
CA GLU A 28 3.02 -2.29 13.63
C GLU A 28 1.87 -2.97 12.90
N VAL A 29 1.42 -4.11 13.41
CA VAL A 29 0.24 -4.80 12.87
C VAL A 29 -1.00 -4.13 13.46
N VAL A 30 -1.64 -3.27 12.67
CA VAL A 30 -2.90 -2.61 13.02
C VAL A 30 -3.98 -3.15 12.08
N GLU A 31 -5.13 -3.53 12.60
CA GLU A 31 -6.24 -4.03 11.78
C GLU A 31 -6.69 -2.97 10.78
N ASN A 32 -7.08 -3.39 9.57
CA ASN A 32 -7.56 -2.46 8.56
C ASN A 32 -8.91 -1.85 8.93
N GLU A 33 -9.06 -0.54 8.78
CA GLU A 33 -10.28 0.19 9.17
C GLU A 33 -11.50 -0.23 8.33
N LEU A 34 -11.30 -0.61 7.07
CA LEU A 34 -12.39 -0.96 6.16
C LEU A 34 -12.69 -2.45 6.15
N LYS A 35 -11.65 -3.29 6.25
CA LYS A 35 -11.78 -4.75 6.21
C LYS A 35 -10.93 -5.41 7.31
N PRO A 36 -11.25 -5.19 8.60
CA PRO A 36 -10.48 -5.77 9.70
C PRO A 36 -10.52 -7.30 9.68
N ALA A 37 -11.63 -7.90 9.25
CA ALA A 37 -11.77 -9.36 9.14
C ALA A 37 -10.88 -10.02 8.06
N ILE A 38 -10.35 -9.25 7.11
CA ILE A 38 -9.49 -9.77 6.02
C ILE A 38 -8.04 -9.37 6.25
N TYR A 39 -7.80 -8.12 6.62
CA TYR A 39 -6.47 -7.55 6.78
C TYR A 39 -6.18 -7.28 8.27
N TYR A 40 -5.90 -8.35 9.00
CA TYR A 40 -5.49 -8.32 10.41
C TYR A 40 -4.14 -8.99 10.67
N SER A 41 -3.67 -9.83 9.74
CA SER A 41 -2.51 -10.70 9.95
C SER A 41 -1.15 -10.05 9.64
N GLY A 42 -1.15 -8.77 9.28
CA GLY A 42 0.00 -7.99 8.85
C GLY A 42 0.29 -8.07 7.35
N ILE A 43 -0.71 -8.45 6.52
CA ILE A 43 -0.55 -8.60 5.07
C ILE A 43 -0.97 -7.31 4.39
N THR A 44 -0.06 -6.71 3.62
CA THR A 44 -0.35 -5.51 2.80
C THR A 44 -0.67 -5.93 1.37
N VAL A 45 -1.71 -5.35 0.78
CA VAL A 45 -2.19 -5.73 -0.55
C VAL A 45 -2.16 -4.54 -1.48
N VAL A 46 -1.60 -4.75 -2.67
CA VAL A 46 -1.52 -3.75 -3.73
C VAL A 46 -2.28 -4.27 -4.95
N GLY A 47 -3.37 -3.58 -5.31
CA GLY A 47 -4.25 -3.94 -6.41
C GLY A 47 -3.58 -3.85 -7.78
N GLU A 48 -4.17 -4.53 -8.76
CA GLU A 48 -3.64 -4.57 -10.14
C GLU A 48 -3.54 -3.18 -10.79
N SER A 49 -2.60 -3.04 -11.73
CA SER A 49 -2.37 -1.82 -12.51
C SER A 49 -2.20 -0.55 -11.65
N SER A 50 -1.65 -0.71 -10.45
CA SER A 50 -1.39 0.41 -9.53
C SER A 50 0.08 0.83 -9.54
N TYR A 51 0.32 2.09 -9.19
CA TYR A 51 1.63 2.69 -9.12
C TYR A 51 1.92 3.20 -7.71
N VAL A 52 2.94 2.64 -7.07
CA VAL A 52 3.43 3.10 -5.76
C VAL A 52 4.56 4.11 -5.99
N PRO A 53 4.39 5.40 -5.61
CA PRO A 53 5.37 6.46 -5.82
C PRO A 53 6.69 6.24 -5.10
N ASP A 54 7.74 6.89 -5.60
CA ASP A 54 9.07 6.87 -5.00
C ASP A 54 9.02 7.41 -3.56
N GLY A 55 9.76 6.76 -2.65
CA GLY A 55 9.81 7.12 -1.24
C GLY A 55 8.53 6.80 -0.45
N ALA A 56 7.57 6.08 -1.03
CA ALA A 56 6.36 5.69 -0.32
C ALA A 56 6.63 4.68 0.79
N GLU A 57 6.00 4.87 1.94
CA GLU A 57 6.05 3.97 3.09
C GLU A 57 4.64 3.46 3.40
N LEU A 58 4.38 2.19 3.10
CA LEU A 58 3.13 1.50 3.38
C LEU A 58 3.29 0.63 4.62
N GLY A 59 2.44 0.87 5.61
CA GLY A 59 2.31 0.08 6.82
C GLY A 59 1.87 -1.35 6.55
N LYS A 60 1.62 -2.11 7.63
CA LYS A 60 1.02 -3.45 7.57
C LYS A 60 -0.50 -3.36 7.47
N ASN A 61 -1.13 -4.37 6.87
CA ASN A 61 -2.59 -4.40 6.64
C ASN A 61 -3.09 -3.22 5.81
N VAL A 62 -2.20 -2.61 5.01
CA VAL A 62 -2.58 -1.56 4.08
C VAL A 62 -3.18 -2.16 2.83
N VAL A 63 -4.17 -1.49 2.24
CA VAL A 63 -4.82 -1.93 1.00
C VAL A 63 -4.74 -0.81 -0.02
N ILE A 64 -4.06 -1.05 -1.13
CA ILE A 64 -4.09 -0.18 -2.31
C ILE A 64 -5.07 -0.79 -3.30
N ASP A 65 -6.08 -0.04 -3.72
CA ASP A 65 -7.05 -0.49 -4.70
C ASP A 65 -6.40 -0.63 -6.09
N ARG A 66 -7.16 -1.21 -7.02
CA ARG A 66 -6.75 -1.36 -8.42
C ARG A 66 -6.75 -0.01 -9.14
N PHE A 67 -5.85 0.14 -10.11
CA PHE A 67 -5.72 1.35 -10.93
C PHE A 67 -5.45 2.65 -10.13
N VAL A 68 -4.85 2.52 -8.95
CA VAL A 68 -4.35 3.65 -8.15
C VAL A 68 -3.09 4.21 -8.79
N THR A 69 -3.03 5.52 -8.92
CA THR A 69 -1.91 6.29 -9.47
C THR A 69 -1.30 7.16 -8.39
N THR A 70 -0.16 7.80 -8.67
CA THR A 70 0.48 8.75 -7.74
C THR A 70 -0.44 9.86 -7.25
N ASP A 71 -1.38 10.31 -8.09
CA ASP A 71 -2.32 11.41 -7.78
C ASP A 71 -3.36 11.00 -6.74
N ASP A 72 -3.60 9.69 -6.59
CA ASP A 72 -4.56 9.14 -5.65
C ASP A 72 -3.99 9.02 -4.22
N TYR A 73 -2.69 9.22 -4.04
CA TYR A 73 -2.04 9.19 -2.72
C TYR A 73 -2.17 10.55 -2.03
N CYS A 74 -2.97 10.64 -0.98
CA CYS A 74 -2.98 11.84 -0.13
C CYS A 74 -1.67 12.06 0.63
N SER A 75 -0.90 10.99 0.85
CA SER A 75 0.38 10.99 1.53
C SER A 75 1.22 9.80 1.03
N LEU A 76 2.53 10.00 0.93
CA LEU A 76 3.48 8.92 0.64
C LEU A 76 3.66 7.99 1.85
N ASN A 77 3.35 8.44 3.06
CA ASN A 77 3.32 7.62 4.25
C ASN A 77 1.87 7.19 4.55
N VAL A 78 1.58 5.90 4.34
CA VAL A 78 0.30 5.26 4.60
C VAL A 78 0.44 4.40 5.84
N PRO A 79 -0.11 4.82 6.99
CA PRO A 79 0.07 4.07 8.24
C PRO A 79 -0.65 2.72 8.19
N SER A 80 -0.25 1.82 9.08
CA SER A 80 -0.83 0.48 9.16
C SER A 80 -2.35 0.53 9.34
N GLY A 81 -3.07 -0.36 8.64
CA GLY A 81 -4.52 -0.44 8.69
C GLY A 81 -5.27 0.56 7.79
N LYS A 82 -4.59 1.46 7.09
CA LYS A 82 -5.21 2.38 6.12
C LYS A 82 -5.44 1.73 4.75
N SER A 83 -6.20 2.42 3.91
CA SER A 83 -6.43 2.01 2.53
C SER A 83 -6.35 3.21 1.59
N VAL A 84 -5.88 2.99 0.35
CA VAL A 84 -5.81 4.00 -0.71
C VAL A 84 -6.71 3.53 -1.85
N PHE A 85 -7.69 4.36 -2.22
CA PHE A 85 -8.59 4.08 -3.33
C PHE A 85 -8.36 5.04 -4.47
N LYS A 86 -8.71 4.57 -5.67
CA LYS A 86 -8.79 5.43 -6.85
C LYS A 86 -9.78 6.57 -6.58
N GLY A 87 -9.35 7.80 -6.86
CA GLY A 87 -10.05 9.05 -6.56
C GLY A 87 -9.56 9.79 -5.31
N GLY A 88 -8.48 9.33 -4.66
CA GLY A 88 -7.91 10.01 -3.49
C GLY A 88 -8.81 9.99 -2.26
N VAL A 89 -9.67 8.97 -2.11
CA VAL A 89 -10.52 8.83 -0.93
C VAL A 89 -9.65 8.30 0.21
N CYS A 90 -9.18 9.23 1.04
CA CYS A 90 -8.41 8.97 2.26
C CYS A 90 -9.31 9.34 3.44
N ASP A 91 -9.92 8.34 4.07
CA ASP A 91 -10.70 8.52 5.32
C ASP A 91 -9.76 8.56 6.54
#